data_AF-A0A2V9HAM4-F1
#
_entry.id   AF-A0A2V9HAM4-F1
#
_cell.length_a   1.000
_cell.length_b   1.000
_cell.length_c   1.000
_cell.angle_alpha   90.00
_cell.angle_beta   90.00
_cell.angle_gamma   90.00
#
_symmetry.space_group_name_H-M   'P 1'
#
loop_
_entity.id
_entity.type
_entity.pdbx_description
1 polymer ?
#
loop_
_entity_poly.entity_id
_entity_poly.type
_entity_poly.pdbx_seq_one_letter_code
_entity_poly.pdbx_strand_id
1 'polypeptide(L)'
;MEKNKIETGFSSDAKKEPRRVVFVAKKTSAKVVGDPGPQLMTYPHLLIREAIAFQLLVIVMVLVALFWDAPLEQLANPLLTPNPAKAPWYFLGLQELLHFFPPFVAGILIPTLVVIALVVIPYFNVNVEGKAIWSRPAQNLRIVLVTVFLLLAFLAVFYAWTIFLPTALVAALLLFSYTARAGEKGSFQVLARKPVSWWVMTWFIAVALCLTVVGTFF
;
A
#
# COMPACT_ATOMS: atom_id res chain seq x y z
N MET A 1 33.40 22.11 37.50
CA MET A 1 32.29 21.14 37.47
C MET A 1 31.09 21.83 36.88
N GLU A 2 30.91 21.72 35.57
CA GLU A 2 29.80 22.33 34.86
C GLU A 2 28.58 21.43 35.01
N LYS A 3 27.54 21.92 35.70
CA LYS A 3 26.28 21.18 35.86
C LYS A 3 25.64 21.07 34.48
N ASN A 4 25.67 19.87 33.89
CA ASN A 4 24.83 19.54 32.75
C ASN A 4 23.37 19.81 33.16
N LYS A 5 22.83 20.92 32.66
CA LYS A 5 21.44 21.33 32.87
C LYS A 5 20.58 20.40 32.03
N ILE A 6 20.10 19.32 32.65
CA ILE A 6 19.16 18.41 32.02
C ILE A 6 17.83 19.15 31.93
N GLU A 7 17.54 19.73 30.76
CA GLU A 7 16.25 20.34 30.50
C GLU A 7 15.18 19.24 30.42
N THR A 8 14.28 19.22 31.39
CA THR A 8 13.18 18.24 31.51
C THR A 8 11.89 18.73 30.83
N GLY A 9 12.01 19.60 29.82
CA GLY A 9 10.87 20.11 29.06
C GLY A 9 10.57 19.28 27.82
N PHE A 10 9.29 19.24 27.42
CA PHE A 10 8.88 18.71 26.12
C PHE A 10 9.51 19.55 25.01
N SER A 11 10.47 18.99 24.27
CA SER A 11 11.12 19.67 23.15
C SER A 11 10.52 19.19 21.83
N SER A 12 10.36 20.10 20.87
CA SER A 12 9.87 19.74 19.52
C SER A 12 10.82 18.76 18.81
N ASP A 13 12.10 18.76 19.18
CA ASP A 13 13.13 17.90 18.61
C ASP A 13 13.30 16.60 19.41
N ALA A 14 12.48 15.61 19.09
CA ALA A 14 12.48 14.28 19.74
C ALA A 14 13.84 13.56 19.71
N LYS A 15 14.77 13.94 18.81
CA LYS A 15 16.11 13.34 18.74
C LYS A 15 17.06 13.84 19.82
N LYS A 16 16.74 14.97 20.46
CA LYS A 16 17.57 15.61 21.49
C LYS A 16 17.14 15.31 22.92
N GLU A 17 15.99 14.66 23.10
CA GLU A 17 15.51 14.31 24.44
C GLU A 17 16.32 13.18 25.08
N PRO A 18 16.59 13.25 26.40
CA PRO A 18 17.39 12.26 27.11
C PRO A 18 16.69 10.89 27.09
N ARG A 19 17.39 9.89 26.56
CA ARG A 19 16.93 8.50 26.54
C ARG A 19 16.90 7.95 27.97
N ARG A 20 15.79 7.29 28.34
CA ARG A 20 15.72 6.55 29.61
C ARG A 20 16.76 5.42 29.59
N VAL A 21 17.74 5.49 30.48
CA VAL A 21 18.78 4.47 30.62
C VAL A 21 18.17 3.27 31.35
N VAL A 22 18.13 2.11 30.69
CA VAL A 22 17.71 0.85 31.32
C VAL A 22 18.94 0.18 31.91
N PHE A 23 18.93 -0.06 33.21
CA PHE A 23 19.98 -0.83 33.88
C PHE A 23 19.81 -2.31 33.55
N VAL A 24 20.74 -2.89 32.79
CA VAL A 24 20.77 -4.33 32.52
C VAL A 24 21.43 -5.05 33.68
N ALA A 25 20.71 -5.96 34.32
CA ALA A 25 21.26 -6.80 35.38
C ALA A 25 22.33 -7.76 34.82
N LYS A 26 23.37 -8.00 35.62
CA LYS A 26 24.66 -8.66 35.29
C LYS A 26 24.62 -10.07 34.67
N LYS A 27 23.44 -10.66 34.42
CA LYS A 27 23.28 -12.06 33.98
C LYS A 27 22.76 -12.24 32.55
N THR A 28 22.51 -11.17 31.81
CA THR A 28 22.06 -11.26 30.41
C THR A 28 23.24 -11.06 29.47
N SER A 29 23.65 -12.11 28.75
CA SER A 29 24.66 -11.99 27.68
C SER A 29 24.05 -11.22 26.51
N ALA A 30 24.66 -10.07 26.18
CA ALA A 30 24.23 -9.25 25.07
C ALA A 30 24.54 -9.99 23.75
N LYS A 31 23.52 -10.61 23.15
CA LYS A 31 23.60 -11.04 21.76
C LYS A 31 23.71 -9.77 20.91
N VAL A 32 24.86 -9.54 20.29
CA VAL A 32 25.11 -8.38 19.43
C VAL A 32 24.29 -8.56 18.15
N VAL A 33 23.03 -8.15 18.23
CA VAL A 33 22.23 -7.79 17.06
C VAL A 33 22.78 -6.44 16.60
N GLY A 34 23.07 -6.32 15.30
CA GLY A 34 23.77 -5.16 14.72
C GLY A 34 23.17 -3.82 15.15
N ASP A 35 23.98 -2.76 15.05
CA ASP A 35 23.69 -1.43 15.57
C ASP A 35 22.25 -1.00 15.23
N PRO A 36 21.31 -1.02 16.20
CA PRO A 36 19.95 -0.63 15.94
C PRO A 36 19.99 0.83 15.51
N GLY A 37 19.45 1.13 14.32
CA GLY A 37 19.29 2.51 13.87
C GLY A 37 18.59 3.36 14.94
N PRO A 38 18.65 4.69 14.86
CA PRO A 38 18.21 5.58 15.94
C PRO A 38 16.76 5.29 16.37
N GLN A 39 16.58 4.71 17.56
CA GLN A 39 15.27 4.42 18.17
C GLN A 39 14.83 5.58 19.08
N LEU A 40 13.52 5.87 19.08
CA LEU A 40 12.88 6.88 19.91
C LEU A 40 11.85 6.23 20.83
N MET A 41 11.56 6.87 21.95
CA MET A 41 10.52 6.39 22.87
C MET A 41 9.14 6.57 22.23
N THR A 42 8.30 5.53 22.35
CA THR A 42 6.92 5.55 21.84
C THR A 42 6.09 6.63 22.51
N TYR A 43 6.17 6.74 23.84
CA TYR A 43 5.57 7.82 24.60
C TYR A 43 6.62 8.90 24.89
N PRO A 44 6.34 10.18 24.65
CA PRO A 44 5.10 10.76 24.13
C PRO A 44 5.07 10.89 22.59
N HIS A 45 6.20 10.74 21.91
CA HIS A 45 6.37 11.21 20.54
C HIS A 45 5.51 10.50 19.50
N LEU A 46 5.39 9.17 19.55
CA LEU A 46 4.55 8.42 18.61
C LEU A 46 3.08 8.71 18.87
N LEU A 47 2.65 8.65 20.14
CA LEU A 47 1.25 8.85 20.51
C LEU A 47 0.74 10.24 20.11
N ILE A 48 1.54 11.30 20.29
CA ILE A 48 1.14 12.65 19.87
C ILE A 48 0.98 12.72 18.34
N ARG A 49 1.90 12.11 17.58
CA ARG A 49 1.80 12.10 16.11
C ARG A 49 0.59 11.30 15.61
N GLU A 50 0.32 10.14 16.22
CA GLU A 50 -0.85 9.33 15.91
C GLU A 50 -2.15 10.05 16.28
N ALA A 51 -2.20 10.73 17.43
CA ALA A 51 -3.35 11.53 17.83
C ALA A 51 -3.62 12.69 16.85
N ILE A 52 -2.58 13.38 16.37
CA ILE A 52 -2.71 14.43 15.35
C ILE A 52 -3.23 13.83 14.03
N ALA A 53 -2.68 12.71 13.58
CA ALA A 53 -3.12 12.04 12.36
C ALA A 53 -4.58 11.56 12.46
N PHE A 54 -4.97 11.01 13.62
CA PHE A 54 -6.34 10.60 13.91
C PHE A 54 -7.30 11.80 13.91
N GLN A 55 -6.92 12.92 14.55
CA GLN A 55 -7.74 14.13 14.56
C GLN A 55 -7.95 14.68 13.15
N LEU A 56 -6.90 14.72 12.33
CA LEU A 56 -7.01 15.12 10.92
C LEU A 56 -7.93 14.19 10.13
N LEU A 57 -7.83 12.88 10.33
CA LEU A 57 -8.72 11.90 9.69
C LEU A 57 -10.19 12.16 10.06
N VAL A 58 -10.48 12.38 11.34
CA VAL A 58 -11.85 12.66 11.81
C VAL A 58 -12.37 13.97 11.21
N ILE A 59 -11.56 15.03 11.17
CA ILE A 59 -11.94 16.31 10.55
C ILE A 59 -12.30 16.11 9.08
N VAL A 60 -11.45 15.40 8.32
CA VAL A 60 -11.73 15.11 6.90
C VAL A 60 -13.03 14.32 6.75
N MET A 61 -13.25 13.29 7.59
CA MET A 61 -14.45 12.47 7.55
C MET A 61 -15.73 13.28 7.84
N VAL A 62 -15.68 14.18 8.83
CA VAL A 62 -16.79 15.09 9.15
C VAL A 62 -17.04 16.07 8.02
N LEU A 63 -16.00 16.66 7.43
CA LEU A 63 -16.15 17.56 6.27
C LEU A 63 -16.83 16.83 5.11
N VAL A 64 -16.40 15.61 4.79
CA VAL A 64 -17.04 14.80 3.74
C VAL A 64 -18.52 14.56 4.06
N ALA A 65 -18.86 14.20 5.30
CA ALA A 65 -20.25 13.97 5.71
C ALA A 65 -21.13 15.24 5.68
N LEU A 66 -20.54 16.42 5.90
CA LEU A 66 -21.27 17.71 5.82
C LEU A 66 -21.53 18.15 4.37
N PHE A 67 -20.63 17.80 3.44
CA PHE A 67 -20.78 18.16 2.02
C PHE A 67 -21.49 17.08 1.19
N TRP A 68 -21.51 15.83 1.66
CA TRP A 68 -22.06 14.68 0.94
C TRP A 68 -23.06 13.93 1.81
N ASP A 69 -24.35 14.20 1.60
CA ASP A 69 -25.44 13.50 2.30
C ASP A 69 -25.49 12.03 1.88
N ALA A 70 -25.49 11.14 2.88
CA ALA A 70 -25.77 9.72 2.71
C ALA A 70 -27.18 9.43 3.25
N PRO A 71 -28.23 9.55 2.41
CA PRO A 71 -29.61 9.35 2.85
C PRO A 71 -29.81 7.91 3.35
N LEU A 72 -30.53 7.76 4.45
CA LEU A 72 -30.93 6.45 4.96
C LEU A 72 -32.01 5.86 4.04
N GLU A 73 -31.88 4.56 3.73
CA GLU A 73 -32.91 3.82 3.00
C GLU A 73 -34.13 3.52 3.90
N GLN A 74 -35.19 2.98 3.30
CA GLN A 74 -36.39 2.57 4.03
C GLN A 74 -36.08 1.42 5.00
N LEU A 75 -36.93 1.25 6.01
CA LEU A 75 -36.85 0.09 6.92
C LEU A 75 -36.92 -1.21 6.13
N ALA A 76 -36.12 -2.19 6.54
CA ALA A 76 -36.00 -3.47 5.84
C ALA A 76 -37.36 -4.18 5.71
N ASN A 77 -37.70 -4.55 4.48
CA ASN A 77 -38.90 -5.32 4.16
C ASN A 77 -38.51 -6.64 3.46
N PRO A 78 -38.68 -7.81 4.10
CA PRO A 78 -38.31 -9.09 3.50
C PRO A 78 -39.17 -9.49 2.29
N LEU A 79 -40.33 -8.83 2.08
CA LEU A 79 -41.21 -9.07 0.94
C LEU A 79 -40.87 -8.20 -0.28
N LEU A 80 -39.96 -7.23 -0.15
CA LEU A 80 -39.59 -6.30 -1.21
C LEU A 80 -38.08 -6.29 -1.40
N THR A 81 -37.61 -6.71 -2.58
CA THR A 81 -36.19 -6.55 -2.94
C THR A 81 -35.99 -5.18 -3.60
N PRO A 82 -35.19 -4.28 -3.03
CA PRO A 82 -34.94 -2.97 -3.63
C PRO A 82 -34.22 -3.11 -4.98
N ASN A 83 -34.57 -2.25 -5.94
CA ASN A 83 -33.90 -2.14 -7.22
C ASN A 83 -33.39 -0.69 -7.38
N PRO A 84 -32.08 -0.43 -7.43
CA PRO A 84 -30.97 -1.39 -7.55
C PRO A 84 -30.42 -1.91 -6.20
N ALA A 85 -30.31 -3.22 -6.05
CA ALA A 85 -29.61 -3.84 -4.93
C ALA A 85 -28.09 -3.84 -5.18
N LYS A 86 -27.42 -2.72 -4.92
CA LYS A 86 -25.95 -2.62 -4.97
C LYS A 86 -25.38 -2.72 -3.56
N ALA A 87 -24.50 -3.69 -3.32
CA ALA A 87 -23.70 -3.78 -2.10
C ALA A 87 -22.69 -2.62 -2.01
N PRO A 88 -22.13 -2.39 -0.80
CA PRO A 88 -21.15 -1.34 -0.57
C PRO A 88 -19.90 -1.46 -1.44
N TRP A 89 -19.26 -0.32 -1.74
CA TRP A 89 -18.10 -0.21 -2.64
C TRP A 89 -16.90 -1.10 -2.27
N TYR A 90 -16.69 -1.40 -0.99
CA TYR A 90 -15.62 -2.31 -0.55
C TYR A 90 -15.90 -3.78 -0.89
N PHE A 91 -17.15 -4.13 -1.26
CA PHE A 91 -17.53 -5.42 -1.83
C PHE A 91 -17.65 -5.40 -3.36
N LEU A 92 -17.38 -4.28 -4.03
CA LEU A 92 -17.51 -4.17 -5.50
C LEU A 92 -16.75 -5.29 -6.21
N GLY A 93 -15.51 -5.59 -5.81
CA GLY A 93 -14.73 -6.68 -6.40
C GLY A 93 -15.37 -8.07 -6.21
N LEU A 94 -16.03 -8.30 -5.08
CA LEU A 94 -16.76 -9.55 -4.83
C LEU A 94 -18.06 -9.61 -5.66
N GLN A 95 -18.73 -8.47 -5.84
CA GLN A 95 -19.94 -8.38 -6.67
C GLN A 95 -19.66 -8.63 -8.15
N GLU A 96 -18.58 -8.04 -8.67
CA GLU A 96 -18.12 -8.30 -10.04
C GLU A 96 -17.78 -9.78 -10.21
N LEU A 97 -17.10 -10.39 -9.23
CA LEU A 97 -16.79 -11.80 -9.27
C LEU A 97 -18.05 -12.69 -9.28
N LEU A 98 -19.10 -12.30 -8.52
CA LEU A 98 -20.41 -12.97 -8.52
C LEU A 98 -21.19 -12.77 -9.83
N HIS A 99 -20.88 -11.73 -10.61
CA HIS A 99 -21.46 -11.52 -11.93
C HIS A 99 -20.90 -12.51 -12.96
N PHE A 100 -19.61 -12.81 -12.88
CA PHE A 100 -18.92 -13.66 -13.87
C PHE A 100 -18.78 -15.13 -13.46
N PHE A 101 -18.82 -15.45 -12.16
CA PHE A 101 -18.59 -16.81 -11.66
C PHE A 101 -19.76 -17.33 -10.80
N PRO A 102 -19.93 -18.66 -10.71
CA PRO A 102 -20.91 -19.25 -9.81
C PRO A 102 -20.72 -18.77 -8.35
N PRO A 103 -21.80 -18.59 -7.57
CA PRO A 103 -21.73 -18.06 -6.20
C PRO A 103 -20.75 -18.80 -5.28
N PHE A 104 -20.64 -20.11 -5.43
CA PHE A 104 -19.68 -20.92 -4.69
C PHE A 104 -18.22 -20.52 -5.00
N VAL A 105 -17.90 -20.32 -6.28
CA VAL A 105 -16.53 -19.99 -6.71
C VAL A 105 -16.16 -18.58 -6.27
N ALA A 106 -17.05 -17.62 -6.55
CA ALA A 106 -16.83 -16.21 -6.23
C ALA A 106 -16.87 -15.91 -4.73
N GLY A 107 -17.87 -16.46 -4.03
CA GLY A 107 -18.15 -16.15 -2.62
C GLY A 107 -17.34 -16.96 -1.62
N ILE A 108 -16.97 -18.20 -1.97
CA ILE A 108 -16.34 -19.13 -1.02
C ILE A 108 -14.94 -19.49 -1.49
N LEU A 109 -14.80 -20.08 -2.67
CA LEU A 109 -13.54 -20.67 -3.11
C LEU A 109 -12.43 -19.63 -3.26
N ILE A 110 -12.66 -18.56 -4.02
CA ILE A 110 -11.64 -17.52 -4.28
C ILE A 110 -11.23 -16.78 -3.00
N PRO A 111 -12.16 -16.25 -2.16
CA PRO A 111 -11.80 -15.61 -0.89
C PRO A 111 -11.04 -16.54 0.05
N THR A 112 -11.45 -17.82 0.14
CA THR A 112 -10.75 -18.82 0.97
C THR A 112 -9.32 -19.04 0.48
N LEU A 113 -9.11 -19.15 -0.84
CA LEU A 113 -7.77 -19.27 -1.41
C LEU A 113 -6.88 -18.05 -1.13
N VAL A 114 -7.44 -16.84 -1.14
CA VAL A 114 -6.70 -15.61 -0.78
C VAL A 114 -6.26 -15.66 0.69
N VAL A 115 -7.13 -16.07 1.61
CA VAL A 115 -6.77 -16.21 3.03
C VAL A 115 -5.70 -17.28 3.22
N ILE A 116 -5.85 -18.44 2.58
CA ILE A 116 -4.83 -19.51 2.62
C ILE A 116 -3.49 -18.98 2.07
N ALA A 117 -3.51 -18.24 0.96
CA ALA A 117 -2.30 -17.65 0.39
C ALA A 117 -1.63 -16.69 1.40
N LEU A 118 -2.38 -15.82 2.08
CA LEU A 118 -1.85 -14.92 3.11
C LEU A 118 -1.23 -15.68 4.29
N VAL A 119 -1.83 -16.80 4.72
CA VAL A 119 -1.27 -17.67 5.77
C VAL A 119 0.00 -18.37 5.30
N VAL A 120 0.07 -18.76 4.03
CA VAL A 120 1.17 -19.54 3.45
C VAL A 120 2.39 -18.68 3.09
N ILE A 121 2.20 -17.42 2.68
CA ILE A 121 3.28 -16.47 2.31
C ILE A 121 4.46 -16.45 3.31
N PRO A 122 4.27 -16.33 4.64
CA PRO A 122 5.39 -16.25 5.59
C PRO A 122 6.25 -17.52 5.67
N TYR A 123 5.75 -18.67 5.18
CA TYR A 123 6.51 -19.93 5.17
C TYR A 123 7.45 -20.05 3.97
N PHE A 124 7.33 -19.18 2.97
CA PHE A 124 8.23 -19.12 1.84
C PHE A 124 9.28 -18.03 2.03
N ASN A 125 10.54 -18.35 1.71
CA ASN A 125 11.64 -17.38 1.68
C ASN A 125 11.51 -16.45 0.45
N VAL A 126 10.48 -15.61 0.42
CA VAL A 126 10.30 -14.58 -0.60
C VAL A 126 11.15 -13.37 -0.22
N ASN A 127 12.46 -13.46 -0.48
CA ASN A 127 13.36 -12.33 -0.28
C ASN A 127 13.21 -11.33 -1.44
N VAL A 128 12.24 -10.43 -1.35
CA VAL A 128 12.15 -9.28 -2.27
C VAL A 128 13.28 -8.32 -1.90
N GLU A 129 14.45 -8.55 -2.48
CA GLU A 129 15.59 -7.66 -2.29
C GLU A 129 15.17 -6.22 -2.67
N GLY A 130 15.40 -5.26 -1.77
CA GLY A 130 15.16 -3.82 -2.02
C GLY A 130 16.11 -3.19 -3.05
N LYS A 131 16.71 -4.01 -3.92
CA LYS A 131 17.61 -3.57 -4.99
C LYS A 131 16.79 -2.86 -6.08
N ALA A 132 17.41 -1.87 -6.71
CA ALA A 132 16.82 -1.19 -7.84
C ALA A 132 16.47 -2.18 -8.96
N ILE A 133 15.33 -1.96 -9.61
CA ILE A 133 14.82 -2.79 -10.71
C ILE A 133 15.84 -2.94 -11.85
N TRP A 134 16.75 -1.96 -12.04
CA TRP A 134 17.78 -1.97 -13.08
C TRP A 134 19.18 -2.36 -12.61
N SER A 135 19.30 -3.03 -11.45
CA SER A 135 20.58 -3.55 -10.95
C SER A 135 21.25 -4.53 -11.93
N ARG A 136 20.45 -5.36 -12.63
CA ARG A 136 20.87 -6.20 -13.75
C ARG A 136 20.12 -5.79 -15.03
N PRO A 137 20.54 -4.71 -15.70
CA PRO A 137 19.74 -4.03 -16.73
C PRO A 137 19.31 -4.95 -17.89
N ALA A 138 20.23 -5.74 -18.45
CA ALA A 138 19.95 -6.56 -19.62
C ALA A 138 18.97 -7.73 -19.31
N GLN A 139 19.15 -8.37 -18.15
CA GLN A 139 18.27 -9.45 -17.70
C GLN A 139 16.89 -8.91 -17.31
N ASN A 140 16.86 -7.86 -16.50
CA ASN A 140 15.62 -7.31 -15.96
C ASN A 140 14.78 -6.64 -17.05
N LEU A 141 15.39 -6.02 -18.08
CA LEU A 141 14.66 -5.48 -19.22
C LEU A 141 13.90 -6.56 -19.98
N ARG A 142 14.53 -7.72 -20.25
CA ARG A 142 13.87 -8.84 -20.92
C ARG A 142 12.69 -9.36 -20.10
N ILE A 143 12.89 -9.56 -18.80
CA ILE A 143 11.83 -10.04 -17.90
C ILE A 143 10.67 -9.04 -17.86
N VAL A 144 10.96 -7.74 -17.68
CA VAL A 144 9.96 -6.68 -17.68
C VAL A 144 9.17 -6.66 -18.99
N LEU A 145 9.85 -6.68 -20.14
CA LEU A 145 9.18 -6.64 -21.44
C LEU A 145 8.25 -7.83 -21.64
N VAL A 146 8.71 -9.04 -21.33
CA VAL A 146 7.90 -10.27 -21.44
C VAL A 146 6.70 -10.19 -20.49
N THR A 147 6.90 -9.83 -19.22
CA THR A 147 5.82 -9.76 -18.24
C THR A 147 4.79 -8.68 -18.59
N VAL A 148 5.23 -7.47 -18.97
CA VAL A 148 4.35 -6.38 -19.40
C VAL A 148 3.58 -6.78 -20.65
N PHE A 149 4.24 -7.39 -21.63
CA PHE A 149 3.58 -7.84 -22.85
C PHE A 149 2.52 -8.90 -22.57
N LEU A 150 2.85 -9.93 -21.79
CA LEU A 150 1.90 -10.98 -21.42
C LEU A 150 0.71 -10.41 -20.65
N LEU A 151 0.96 -9.48 -19.71
CA LEU A 151 -0.11 -8.84 -18.94
C LEU A 151 -1.02 -7.98 -19.83
N LEU A 152 -0.47 -7.13 -20.69
CA LEU A 152 -1.26 -6.29 -21.60
C LEU A 152 -2.02 -7.13 -22.63
N ALA A 153 -1.40 -8.19 -23.16
CA ALA A 153 -2.06 -9.12 -24.08
C ALA A 153 -3.22 -9.84 -23.40
N PHE A 154 -3.02 -10.34 -22.18
CA PHE A 154 -4.08 -10.94 -21.37
C PHE A 154 -5.25 -9.96 -21.16
N LEU A 155 -4.97 -8.74 -20.70
CA LEU A 155 -6.00 -7.72 -20.48
C LEU A 155 -6.76 -7.36 -21.77
N ALA A 156 -6.07 -7.31 -22.92
CA ALA A 156 -6.70 -7.05 -24.22
C ALA A 156 -7.61 -8.20 -24.67
N VAL A 157 -7.19 -9.46 -24.48
CA VAL A 157 -7.99 -10.65 -24.83
C VAL A 157 -9.31 -10.70 -24.04
N PHE A 158 -9.29 -10.29 -22.77
CA PHE A 158 -10.47 -10.26 -21.91
C PHE A 158 -11.24 -8.92 -21.95
N TYR A 159 -10.89 -8.00 -22.86
CA TYR A 159 -11.52 -6.68 -23.00
C TYR A 159 -11.55 -5.86 -21.70
N ALA A 160 -10.55 -6.04 -20.83
CA ALA A 160 -10.44 -5.35 -19.55
C ALA A 160 -9.86 -3.93 -19.71
N TRP A 161 -10.54 -3.09 -20.49
CA TRP A 161 -10.04 -1.77 -20.91
C TRP A 161 -9.78 -0.80 -19.75
N THR A 162 -10.59 -0.89 -18.69
CA THR A 162 -10.43 -0.08 -17.47
C THR A 162 -9.13 -0.34 -16.73
N ILE A 163 -8.65 -1.60 -16.75
CA ILE A 163 -7.38 -2.01 -16.13
C ILE A 163 -6.22 -1.85 -17.13
N PHE A 164 -6.49 -2.01 -18.42
CA PHE A 164 -5.49 -1.89 -19.48
C PHE A 164 -4.83 -0.51 -19.47
N LEU A 165 -5.62 0.57 -19.38
CA LEU A 165 -5.13 1.94 -19.43
C LEU A 165 -4.12 2.28 -18.31
N PRO A 166 -4.43 2.11 -17.00
CA PRO A 166 -3.47 2.36 -15.93
C PRO A 166 -2.26 1.41 -15.98
N THR A 167 -2.46 0.17 -16.44
CA THR A 167 -1.35 -0.79 -16.61
C THR A 167 -0.38 -0.34 -17.70
N ALA A 168 -0.90 0.09 -18.85
CA ALA A 168 -0.08 0.60 -19.96
C ALA A 168 0.67 1.88 -19.56
N LEU A 169 0.04 2.77 -18.79
CA LEU A 169 0.67 4.00 -18.29
C LEU A 169 1.84 3.68 -17.35
N VAL A 170 1.62 2.82 -16.34
CA VAL A 170 2.68 2.44 -15.40
C VAL A 170 3.79 1.67 -16.11
N ALA A 171 3.44 0.80 -17.07
CA ALA A 171 4.42 0.10 -17.90
C ALA A 171 5.26 1.07 -18.75
N ALA A 172 4.64 2.09 -19.36
CA ALA A 172 5.35 3.11 -20.11
C ALA A 172 6.30 3.92 -19.21
N LEU A 173 5.87 4.30 -18.00
CA LEU A 173 6.72 4.95 -17.00
C LEU A 173 7.89 4.06 -16.56
N LEU A 174 7.65 2.75 -16.41
CA LEU A 174 8.67 1.79 -16.05
C LEU A 174 9.70 1.64 -17.17
N LEU A 175 9.26 1.51 -18.43
CA LEU A 175 10.16 1.46 -19.58
C LEU A 175 10.92 2.79 -19.77
N PHE A 176 10.28 3.92 -19.53
CA PHE A 176 10.94 5.22 -19.50
C PHE A 176 12.00 5.30 -18.40
N SER A 177 11.78 4.66 -17.26
CA SER A 177 12.79 4.61 -16.19
C SER A 177 14.07 3.86 -16.60
N TYR A 178 13.99 2.95 -17.59
CA TYR A 178 15.17 2.27 -18.13
C TYR A 178 16.07 3.25 -18.90
N THR A 179 15.50 4.13 -19.73
CA THR A 179 16.27 5.13 -20.48
C THR A 179 16.81 6.22 -19.56
N ALA A 180 16.02 6.62 -18.56
CA ALA A 180 16.41 7.59 -17.54
C ALA A 180 17.55 7.11 -16.61
N ARG A 181 17.92 5.82 -16.65
CA ARG A 181 19.05 5.26 -15.88
C ARG A 181 20.39 5.90 -16.25
N ALA A 182 20.57 6.26 -17.52
CA ALA A 182 21.84 6.76 -18.05
C ALA A 182 22.10 8.25 -17.73
N GLY A 183 21.10 8.99 -17.23
CA GLY A 183 21.24 10.42 -16.91
C GLY A 183 21.88 10.68 -15.55
N GLU A 184 22.82 11.63 -15.47
CA GLU A 184 23.60 11.91 -14.26
C GLU A 184 22.82 12.64 -13.15
N LYS A 185 21.90 13.56 -13.47
CA LYS A 185 21.15 14.37 -12.47
C LYS A 185 19.77 14.83 -12.96
N GLY A 186 18.78 13.92 -12.97
CA GLY A 186 17.39 14.27 -13.28
C GLY A 186 16.40 13.71 -12.26
N SER A 187 15.29 14.41 -12.01
CA SER A 187 14.19 13.93 -11.16
C SER A 187 13.69 12.54 -11.56
N PHE A 188 13.83 12.20 -12.85
CA PHE A 188 13.47 10.90 -13.42
C PHE A 188 14.42 9.75 -13.07
N GLN A 189 15.66 10.03 -12.66
CA GLN A 189 16.60 9.00 -12.20
C GLN A 189 16.14 8.35 -10.89
N VAL A 190 15.32 9.06 -10.10
CA VAL A 190 14.72 8.54 -8.86
C VAL A 190 13.87 7.30 -9.17
N LEU A 191 13.16 7.28 -10.30
CA LEU A 191 12.31 6.15 -10.70
C LEU A 191 13.15 4.90 -11.03
N ALA A 192 14.30 5.08 -11.68
CA ALA A 192 15.21 3.99 -12.03
C ALA A 192 15.83 3.29 -10.81
N ARG A 193 15.90 3.98 -9.67
CA ARG A 193 16.44 3.47 -8.39
C ARG A 193 15.39 2.73 -7.56
N LYS A 194 14.11 2.79 -7.93
CA LYS A 194 13.04 2.14 -7.16
C LYS A 194 13.09 0.62 -7.30
N PRO A 195 12.81 -0.13 -6.21
CA PRO A 195 12.71 -1.59 -6.25
C PRO A 195 11.44 -2.04 -6.99
N VAL A 196 11.40 -3.33 -7.35
CA VAL A 196 10.23 -3.95 -8.01
C VAL A 196 8.96 -3.78 -7.18
N SER A 197 9.05 -3.91 -5.85
CA SER A 197 7.91 -3.73 -4.94
C SER A 197 7.25 -2.36 -5.06
N TRP A 198 8.04 -1.31 -5.28
CA TRP A 198 7.51 0.05 -5.48
C TRP A 198 6.69 0.13 -6.76
N TRP A 199 7.19 -0.44 -7.86
CA TRP A 199 6.47 -0.48 -9.14
C TRP A 199 5.18 -1.30 -9.07
N VAL A 200 5.23 -2.46 -8.40
CA VAL A 200 4.04 -3.30 -8.17
C VAL A 200 3.00 -2.54 -7.35
N MET A 201 3.41 -1.85 -6.29
CA MET A 201 2.51 -1.04 -5.47
C MET A 201 1.92 0.14 -6.25
N THR A 202 2.73 0.86 -7.03
CA THR A 202 2.25 1.96 -7.88
C THR A 202 1.25 1.47 -8.92
N TRP A 203 1.51 0.32 -9.55
CA TRP A 203 0.56 -0.32 -10.47
C TRP A 203 -0.75 -0.68 -9.75
N PHE A 204 -0.67 -1.32 -8.59
CA PHE A 204 -1.85 -1.71 -7.81
C PHE A 204 -2.69 -0.49 -7.40
N ILE A 205 -2.07 0.58 -6.91
CA ILE A 205 -2.76 1.82 -6.54
C ILE A 205 -3.38 2.49 -7.77
N ALA A 206 -2.67 2.54 -8.90
CA ALA A 206 -3.19 3.14 -10.13
C ALA A 206 -4.42 2.39 -10.66
N VAL A 207 -4.38 1.05 -10.64
CA VAL A 207 -5.52 0.20 -11.01
C VAL A 207 -6.67 0.40 -10.01
N ALA A 208 -6.40 0.34 -8.71
CA ALA A 208 -7.43 0.53 -7.69
C ALA A 208 -8.12 1.89 -7.81
N LEU A 209 -7.35 2.97 -7.97
CA LEU A 209 -7.88 4.32 -8.14
C LEU A 209 -8.71 4.43 -9.42
N CYS A 210 -8.23 3.87 -10.53
CA CYS A 210 -8.98 3.87 -11.79
C CYS A 210 -10.30 3.10 -11.64
N LEU A 211 -10.28 1.92 -11.02
CA LEU A 211 -11.48 1.12 -10.76
C LEU A 211 -12.45 1.82 -9.80
N THR A 212 -11.95 2.47 -8.74
CA THR A 212 -12.79 3.24 -7.81
C THR A 212 -13.45 4.41 -8.51
N VAL A 213 -12.73 5.17 -9.33
CA VAL A 213 -13.31 6.27 -10.11
C VAL A 213 -14.37 5.75 -11.07
N VAL A 214 -14.04 4.73 -11.88
CA VAL A 214 -15.00 4.15 -12.83
C VAL A 214 -16.24 3.63 -12.11
N GLY A 215 -16.09 2.83 -11.06
CA GLY A 215 -17.22 2.25 -10.31
C GLY A 215 -18.00 3.24 -9.44
N THR A 216 -17.47 4.46 -9.22
CA THR A 216 -18.23 5.54 -8.55
C THR A 216 -19.10 6.32 -9.53
N PHE A 217 -18.65 6.49 -10.78
CA PHE A 217 -19.30 7.33 -11.78
C PHE A 217 -20.07 6.57 -12.87
N PHE A 218 -19.91 5.25 -12.96
CA PHE A 218 -20.61 4.34 -13.89
C PHE A 218 -21.20 3.16 -13.13
#